data_AF-A0A1G7Y6M8-F1
#
_entry.id   AF-A0A1G7Y6M8-F1
#
_cell.length_a   1.000
_cell.length_b   1.000
_cell.length_c   1.000
_cell.angle_alpha   90.00
_cell.angle_beta   90.00
_cell.angle_gamma   90.00
#
_symmetry.space_group_name_H-M   'P 1'
#
loop_
_entity.id
_entity.type
_entity.pdbx_description
1 polymer ?
#
loop_
_entity_poly.entity_id
_entity_poly.type
_entity_poly.pdbx_seq_one_letter_code
_entity_poly.pdbx_strand_id
1 'polypeptide(L)'
;MTTTPSMRARAKRTQTMIDDFRGAPHEFQMLKGVLCMAHQWPEADRTRFYRTIDIVMVAQRMDAINNEARDRAKAELEAMQRTA
;
A
#
# COMPACT_ATOMS: atom_id res chain seq x y z
N MET A 1 9.38 -2.31 22.65
CA MET A 1 8.21 -1.42 22.51
C MET A 1 6.95 -2.26 22.40
N THR A 2 6.06 -2.21 23.39
CA THR A 2 4.78 -2.93 23.38
C THR A 2 3.75 -2.17 22.53
N THR A 3 3.21 -2.81 21.50
CA THR A 3 2.17 -2.21 20.64
C THR A 3 0.87 -2.10 21.45
N THR A 4 0.35 -0.88 21.59
CA THR A 4 -0.94 -0.63 22.25
C THR A 4 -2.11 -1.25 21.46
N PRO A 5 -3.22 -1.63 22.13
CA PRO A 5 -4.38 -2.22 21.48
C PRO A 5 -4.95 -1.38 20.32
N SER A 6 -4.90 -0.04 20.42
CA SER A 6 -5.35 0.87 19.37
C SER A 6 -4.48 0.80 18.11
N MET A 7 -3.15 0.65 18.26
CA MET A 7 -2.25 0.44 17.13
C MET A 7 -2.49 -0.90 16.43
N ARG A 8 -2.75 -1.97 17.20
CA ARG A 8 -3.10 -3.29 16.62
C ARG A 8 -4.40 -3.24 15.84
N ALA A 9 -5.41 -2.53 16.35
CA ALA A 9 -6.68 -2.36 15.64
C ALA A 9 -6.52 -1.55 14.35
N ARG A 10 -5.69 -0.50 14.36
CA ARG A 10 -5.37 0.30 13.16
C ARG A 10 -4.66 -0.54 12.09
N ALA A 11 -3.64 -1.29 12.49
CA ALA A 11 -2.92 -2.18 11.59
C ALA A 11 -3.85 -3.25 11.00
N LYS A 12 -4.69 -3.88 11.83
CA LYS A 12 -5.67 -4.90 11.35
C LYS A 12 -6.62 -4.34 10.30
N ARG A 13 -7.24 -3.17 10.57
CA ARG A 13 -8.15 -2.53 9.58
C ARG A 13 -7.43 -2.23 8.27
N THR A 14 -6.21 -1.71 8.35
CA THR A 14 -5.42 -1.37 7.17
C THR A 14 -5.03 -2.62 6.39
N GLN A 15 -4.66 -3.69 7.08
CA GLN A 15 -4.37 -4.98 6.45
C GLN A 15 -5.59 -5.54 5.72
N THR A 16 -6.77 -5.53 6.35
CA THR A 16 -8.01 -5.97 5.70
C THR A 16 -8.29 -5.18 4.42
N MET A 17 -8.19 -3.85 4.44
CA MET A 17 -8.35 -3.02 3.24
C MET A 17 -7.32 -3.35 2.16
N ILE A 18 -6.05 -3.57 2.53
CA ILE A 18 -5.00 -3.98 1.58
C ILE A 18 -5.33 -5.35 0.96
N ASP A 19 -5.80 -6.28 1.77
CA ASP A 19 -6.16 -7.63 1.31
C ASP A 19 -7.37 -7.58 0.36
N ASP A 20 -8.36 -6.71 0.63
CA ASP A 20 -9.52 -6.50 -0.26
C ASP A 20 -9.11 -5.94 -1.64
N PHE A 21 -8.04 -5.12 -1.70
CA PHE A 21 -7.53 -4.58 -2.96
C PHE A 21 -6.57 -5.52 -3.68
N ARG A 22 -6.08 -6.56 -3.01
CA ARG A 22 -5.02 -7.42 -3.52
C ARG A 22 -5.46 -8.15 -4.79
N GLY A 23 -4.63 -8.05 -5.83
CA GLY A 23 -4.88 -8.73 -7.11
C GLY A 23 -5.90 -8.03 -8.01
N ALA A 24 -6.48 -6.91 -7.56
CA ALA A 24 -7.28 -6.06 -8.44
C ALA A 24 -6.38 -5.47 -9.56
N PRO A 25 -6.87 -5.34 -10.80
CA PRO A 25 -6.09 -4.76 -11.92
C PRO A 25 -5.53 -3.35 -11.65
N HIS A 26 -6.11 -2.63 -10.68
CA HIS A 26 -5.75 -1.27 -10.31
C HIS A 26 -5.36 -1.13 -8.84
N GLU A 27 -4.86 -2.20 -8.21
CA GLU A 27 -4.47 -2.22 -6.80
C GLU A 27 -3.59 -1.02 -6.43
N PHE A 28 -2.55 -0.73 -7.22
CA PHE A 28 -1.65 0.40 -6.98
C PHE A 28 -2.38 1.76 -7.00
N GLN A 29 -3.27 1.97 -7.98
CA GLN A 29 -4.05 3.22 -8.10
C GLN A 29 -5.02 3.37 -6.93
N MET A 30 -5.65 2.28 -6.48
CA MET A 30 -6.56 2.29 -5.33
C MET A 30 -5.81 2.66 -4.05
N LEU A 31 -4.65 2.03 -3.79
CA LEU A 31 -3.79 2.36 -2.64
C LEU A 31 -3.30 3.81 -2.68
N LYS A 32 -2.91 4.30 -3.87
CA LYS A 32 -2.57 5.72 -4.08
C LYS A 32 -3.76 6.63 -3.74
N GLY A 33 -4.97 6.25 -4.14
CA GLY A 33 -6.21 6.95 -3.80
C GLY A 33 -6.40 7.10 -2.29
N VAL A 34 -6.16 6.03 -1.52
CA VAL A 34 -6.22 6.07 -0.05
C VAL A 34 -5.24 7.07 0.54
N LEU A 35 -4.00 7.13 0.04
CA LEU A 35 -3.00 8.10 0.52
C LEU A 35 -3.37 9.54 0.20
N CYS A 36 -4.00 9.77 -0.95
CA CYS A 36 -4.36 11.11 -1.42
C CYS A 36 -5.72 11.59 -0.91
N MET A 37 -6.61 10.71 -0.43
CA MET A 37 -8.01 11.02 -0.13
C MET A 37 -8.19 12.17 0.87
N ALA A 38 -7.30 12.28 1.86
CA ALA A 38 -7.38 13.31 2.89
C ALA A 38 -6.58 14.60 2.55
N HIS A 39 -5.99 14.68 1.36
CA HIS A 39 -5.33 15.88 0.87
C HIS A 39 -6.43 16.90 0.59
N GLN A 40 -6.43 18.05 1.28
CA GLN A 40 -7.50 19.07 1.33
C GLN A 40 -8.60 18.88 2.39
N TRP A 41 -8.56 17.83 3.22
CA TRP A 41 -9.49 17.76 4.35
C TRP A 41 -9.08 18.72 5.47
N PRO A 42 -10.04 19.24 6.26
CA PRO A 42 -9.74 19.94 7.50
C PRO A 42 -8.83 19.11 8.41
N GLU A 43 -7.97 19.78 9.20
CA GLU A 43 -6.97 19.13 10.06
C GLU A 43 -7.57 18.03 10.96
N ALA A 44 -8.75 18.32 11.53
CA ALA A 44 -9.46 17.41 12.42
C ALA A 44 -9.85 16.11 11.72
N ASP A 45 -10.36 16.20 10.49
CA ASP A 45 -10.81 15.06 9.71
C ASP A 45 -9.63 14.26 9.17
N ARG A 46 -8.58 14.95 8.70
CA ARG A 46 -7.32 14.31 8.30
C ARG A 46 -6.67 13.55 9.45
N THR A 47 -6.66 14.13 10.65
CA THR A 47 -6.14 13.47 11.86
C THR A 47 -6.97 12.23 12.22
N ARG A 48 -8.30 12.30 12.10
CA ARG A 48 -9.20 11.14 12.32
C ARG A 48 -8.94 10.03 11.30
N PHE A 49 -8.69 10.39 10.05
CA PHE A 49 -8.31 9.44 9.01
C PHE A 49 -7.00 8.70 9.36
N TYR A 50 -5.93 9.42 9.73
CA TYR A 50 -4.65 8.80 10.11
C TYR A 50 -4.66 7.99 11.43
N ARG A 51 -5.69 8.19 12.27
CA ARG A 51 -5.96 7.30 13.42
C ARG A 51 -6.64 5.99 12.99
N THR A 52 -7.33 6.01 11.86
CA THR A 52 -8.10 4.86 11.35
C THR A 52 -7.26 3.97 10.45
N ILE A 53 -6.46 4.57 9.57
CA ILE A 53 -5.64 3.91 8.56
C ILE A 53 -4.15 4.12 8.85
N ASP A 54 -3.37 3.05 8.71
CA ASP A 54 -1.93 3.07 8.80
C ASP A 54 -1.31 3.36 7.43
N ILE A 55 -1.09 4.64 7.13
CA ILE A 55 -0.58 5.08 5.82
C ILE A 55 0.80 4.50 5.49
N VAL A 56 1.58 4.10 6.49
CA VAL A 56 2.89 3.46 6.28
C VAL A 56 2.70 2.06 5.71
N MET A 57 1.74 1.28 6.21
CA MET A 57 1.43 -0.04 5.65
C MET A 57 0.94 0.05 4.19
N VAL A 58 0.15 1.09 3.87
CA VAL A 58 -0.29 1.35 2.50
C VAL A 58 0.90 1.66 1.59
N ALA A 59 1.81 2.55 2.01
CA ALA A 59 3.02 2.86 1.26
C ALA A 59 3.92 1.62 1.07
N GLN A 60 4.12 0.81 2.12
CA GLN A 60 4.90 -0.42 2.05
C GLN A 60 4.33 -1.42 1.03
N ARG A 61 3.00 -1.54 0.92
CA ARG A 61 2.40 -2.39 -0.12
C ARG A 61 2.63 -1.83 -1.52
N MET A 62 2.53 -0.52 -1.70
CA MET A 62 2.84 0.13 -2.98
C MET A 62 4.29 -0.12 -3.41
N ASP A 63 5.24 -0.02 -2.47
CA ASP A 63 6.65 -0.35 -2.70
C ASP A 63 6.82 -1.82 -3.09
N ALA A 64 6.11 -2.74 -2.44
CA ALA A 64 6.14 -4.16 -2.79
C ALA A 64 5.66 -4.39 -4.23
N ILE A 65 4.54 -3.78 -4.65
CA ILE A 65 4.04 -3.90 -6.03
C ILE A 65 5.07 -3.38 -7.05
N ASN A 66 5.71 -2.25 -6.76
CA ASN A 66 6.75 -1.68 -7.62
C ASN A 66 7.99 -2.59 -7.72
N ASN A 67 8.42 -3.17 -6.60
CA ASN A 67 9.53 -4.11 -6.56
C ASN A 67 9.20 -5.38 -7.35
N GLU A 68 8.00 -5.96 -7.14
CA GLU A 68 7.51 -7.12 -7.90
C GLU A 68 7.50 -6.84 -9.42
N ALA A 69 7.07 -5.64 -9.83
CA ALA A 69 7.08 -5.24 -11.24
C ALA A 69 8.50 -5.09 -11.81
N ARG A 70 9.42 -4.49 -11.03
CA ARG A 70 10.83 -4.37 -11.40
C ARG A 70 11.50 -5.74 -11.55
N ASP A 71 11.21 -6.66 -10.64
CA ASP A 71 11.81 -8.00 -10.65
C ASP A 71 11.31 -8.81 -11.85
N ARG A 72 10.02 -8.70 -12.21
CA ARG A 72 9.49 -9.30 -13.45
C ARG A 72 10.17 -8.73 -14.69
N ALA A 73 10.26 -7.40 -14.81
CA ALA A 73 10.89 -6.75 -15.94
C ALA A 73 12.38 -7.16 -16.08
N LYS A 74 13.08 -7.29 -14.96
CA LYS A 74 14.47 -7.78 -14.94
C LYS A 74 14.57 -9.23 -15.44
N ALA A 75 13.68 -10.11 -14.96
CA ALA A 75 13.67 -11.51 -15.39
C ALA A 75 13.36 -11.66 -16.90
N GLU A 76 12.43 -10.85 -17.42
CA GLU A 76 12.11 -10.81 -18.85
C GLU A 76 13.32 -10.36 -19.69
N LEU A 77 14.03 -9.32 -19.25
CA LEU A 77 15.24 -8.85 -19.92
C LEU A 77 16.35 -9.91 -19.93
N GLU A 78 16.58 -10.57 -18.80
CA GLU A 78 17.55 -11.67 -18.69
C GLU A 78 17.17 -12.85 -19.60
N ALA A 79 15.89 -13.17 -19.72
CA ALA A 79 15.40 -14.21 -20.62
C ALA A 79 15.66 -13.86 -22.10
N MET A 80 15.36 -12.62 -22.51
CA MET A 80 15.60 -12.14 -23.87
C MET A 80 17.09 -12.20 -24.24
N GLN A 81 17.98 -11.83 -23.32
CA GLN A 81 19.43 -11.87 -23.53
C GLN A 81 20.00 -13.29 -23.64
N ARG A 82 19.32 -14.31 -23.09
CA ARG A 82 19.75 -15.72 -23.20
C ARG A 82 19.28 -16.38 -24.49
N THR A 83 18.26 -15.83 -25.12
CA THR A 83 17.68 -16.33 -26.39
C THR A 83 18.17 -15.58 -27.61
N ALA A 84 18.94 -14.50 -27.43
CA ALA A 84 19.60 -13.73 -28.46
C ALA A 84 21.04 -14.22 -28.68
#